data_AF-A0A2E8A8Y1-F1
#
_entry.id   AF-A0A2E8A8Y1-F1
#
_cell.length_a   1.000
_cell.length_b   1.000
_cell.length_c   1.000
_cell.angle_alpha   90.00
_cell.angle_beta   90.00
_cell.angle_gamma   90.00
#
_symmetry.space_group_name_H-M   'P 1'
#
loop_
_entity.id
_entity.type
_entity.pdbx_description
1 polymer ?
#
loop_
_entity_poly.entity_id
_entity_poly.type
_entity_poly.pdbx_seq_one_letter_code
_entity_poly.pdbx_strand_id
1 'polypeptide(L)'
;MQLIKNFRMVWACSLIFASNLKLQFFKFAQGAFQAIRLPTDFSSSFQIVTPLVSTTFLTHAMSGATTEVRSTQKNSMEIEVGEDFNYNFYIQGKSPTSIEVSQLPAGLSKTLSTRSGSITGSIEQPGDYLISIYGYNSIWNAYTPTFELSISVTSTKADPLTSLFPNDQLTSLGSSWYSSSWLGEFYSNNQNNWIYHKRLGWVYLYSEEGKDYWVFDENLGWLFVNASIYPFFYSFEKSNWLYLFPETTDKHFWDYSSNSSLEHSL
;
A
#
# COMPACT_ATOMS: atom_id res chain seq x y z
N MET A 1 5.61 -41.67 46.87
CA MET A 1 4.64 -42.28 45.94
C MET A 1 3.87 -41.14 45.28
N GLN A 2 4.05 -41.00 43.97
CA GLN A 2 3.46 -40.05 43.02
C GLN A 2 1.96 -39.77 43.22
N LEU A 3 1.46 -38.53 43.05
CA LEU A 3 1.07 -37.94 41.75
C LEU A 3 0.27 -36.62 41.97
N ILE A 4 0.74 -35.57 41.30
CA ILE A 4 -0.01 -34.36 40.93
C ILE A 4 -0.95 -34.72 39.76
N LYS A 5 -2.15 -34.10 39.68
CA LYS A 5 -2.75 -33.76 38.38
C LYS A 5 -3.83 -32.67 38.49
N ASN A 6 -3.46 -31.50 37.98
CA ASN A 6 -4.37 -30.49 37.41
C ASN A 6 -4.96 -31.04 36.10
N PHE A 7 -6.20 -30.68 35.77
CA PHE A 7 -6.60 -30.37 34.38
C PHE A 7 -7.93 -29.60 34.38
N ARG A 8 -7.91 -28.36 33.90
CA ARG A 8 -9.12 -27.59 33.54
C ARG A 8 -9.23 -27.56 32.03
N MET A 9 -10.46 -27.79 31.61
CA MET A 9 -11.01 -27.96 30.27
C MET A 9 -11.25 -26.60 29.60
N VAL A 10 -10.84 -26.41 28.34
CA VAL A 10 -11.45 -25.44 27.43
C VAL A 10 -11.60 -26.10 26.05
N TRP A 11 -12.81 -25.94 25.52
CA TRP A 11 -13.34 -26.53 24.30
C TRP A 11 -12.82 -25.87 23.03
N ALA A 12 -12.54 -26.68 22.01
CA ALA A 12 -12.42 -26.24 20.62
C ALA A 12 -13.73 -26.53 19.89
N CYS A 13 -14.33 -25.52 19.24
CA CYS A 13 -15.43 -25.70 18.29
C CYS A 13 -14.89 -25.69 16.86
N SER A 14 -15.35 -26.70 16.12
CA SER A 14 -14.96 -27.10 14.77
C SER A 14 -15.46 -26.14 13.69
N LEU A 15 -14.73 -26.05 12.57
CA LEU A 15 -15.30 -25.70 11.28
C LEU A 15 -14.95 -26.78 10.25
N ILE A 16 -16.01 -27.33 9.66
CA ILE A 16 -16.03 -28.45 8.73
C ILE A 16 -15.81 -27.91 7.31
N PHE A 17 -14.92 -28.56 6.58
CA PHE A 17 -14.75 -28.41 5.14
C PHE A 17 -15.94 -29.05 4.41
N ALA A 18 -16.59 -28.31 3.51
CA ALA A 18 -17.46 -28.89 2.50
C ALA A 18 -16.95 -28.47 1.11
N SER A 19 -16.55 -29.51 0.39
CA SER A 19 -16.04 -29.57 -0.97
C SER A 19 -16.94 -29.00 -2.07
N ASN A 20 -16.30 -28.71 -3.20
CA ASN A 20 -16.70 -29.00 -4.59
C ASN A 20 -17.13 -27.85 -5.53
N LEU A 21 -16.40 -27.86 -6.67
CA LEU A 21 -16.80 -27.61 -8.07
C LEU A 21 -16.48 -26.26 -8.77
N LYS A 22 -15.57 -26.43 -9.76
CA LYS A 22 -15.55 -25.95 -11.16
C LYS A 22 -15.44 -24.45 -11.46
N LEU A 23 -14.25 -24.08 -11.93
CA LEU A 23 -14.00 -23.00 -12.91
C LEU A 23 -14.75 -23.26 -14.23
N GLN A 24 -15.50 -22.27 -14.73
CA GLN A 24 -15.68 -22.00 -16.16
C GLN A 24 -15.81 -20.49 -16.43
N PHE A 25 -15.26 -20.10 -17.58
CA PHE A 25 -15.12 -18.73 -18.09
C PHE A 25 -16.37 -18.17 -18.80
N PHE A 26 -16.41 -16.84 -18.92
CA PHE A 26 -16.98 -16.00 -20.01
C PHE A 26 -18.52 -15.86 -20.15
N LYS A 27 -19.07 -14.66 -19.86
CA LYS A 27 -19.51 -13.64 -20.86
C LYS A 27 -20.36 -12.50 -20.27
N PHE A 28 -20.17 -11.34 -20.90
CA PHE A 28 -20.91 -10.08 -20.87
C PHE A 28 -22.44 -10.24 -21.06
N ALA A 29 -23.27 -9.43 -20.37
CA ALA A 29 -24.33 -8.58 -20.94
C ALA A 29 -25.25 -7.93 -19.88
N GLN A 30 -25.38 -6.60 -19.99
CA GLN A 30 -26.56 -5.73 -19.86
C GLN A 30 -27.67 -6.01 -18.80
N GLY A 31 -27.81 -5.03 -17.89
CA GLY A 31 -29.01 -4.19 -17.77
C GLY A 31 -30.16 -4.64 -16.87
N ALA A 32 -30.45 -3.88 -15.81
CA ALA A 32 -31.72 -3.17 -15.61
C ALA A 32 -31.75 -2.44 -14.26
N PHE A 33 -32.27 -1.20 -14.31
CA PHE A 33 -32.57 -0.33 -13.18
C PHE A 33 -33.61 -0.93 -12.23
N GLN A 34 -33.44 -0.72 -10.92
CA GLN A 34 -34.57 -0.44 -10.04
C GLN A 34 -34.15 0.49 -8.89
N ALA A 35 -34.98 1.53 -8.71
CA ALA A 35 -34.79 2.62 -7.77
C ALA A 35 -34.98 2.14 -6.33
N ILE A 36 -34.05 2.51 -5.44
CA ILE A 36 -34.18 2.36 -4.00
C ILE A 36 -34.35 3.77 -3.41
N ARG A 37 -35.46 3.95 -2.68
CA ARG A 37 -35.83 5.19 -1.97
C ARG A 37 -34.81 5.48 -0.87
N LEU A 38 -34.31 6.70 -0.80
CA LEU A 38 -33.49 7.19 0.31
C LEU A 38 -34.34 7.39 1.57
N PRO A 39 -33.91 6.94 2.76
CA PRO A 39 -34.46 7.42 4.01
C PRO A 39 -33.88 8.78 4.36
N THR A 40 -34.74 9.59 4.96
CA THR A 40 -34.49 10.90 5.54
C THR A 40 -33.60 10.83 6.78
N ASP A 41 -32.78 11.87 6.92
CA ASP A 41 -32.11 12.35 8.13
C ASP A 41 -30.89 11.59 8.64
N PHE A 42 -29.71 12.12 8.31
CA PHE A 42 -28.65 12.29 9.30
C PHE A 42 -27.86 13.58 9.00
N SER A 43 -27.93 14.52 9.94
CA SER A 43 -27.27 15.82 9.89
C SER A 43 -25.82 15.72 10.35
N SER A 44 -24.89 16.21 9.54
CA SER A 44 -23.63 16.78 10.02
C SER A 44 -23.13 17.81 9.01
N SER A 45 -23.05 19.05 9.48
CA SER A 45 -22.71 20.28 8.79
C SER A 45 -21.38 20.23 8.03
N PHE A 46 -21.44 20.28 6.71
CA PHE A 46 -20.36 20.80 5.86
C PHE A 46 -20.63 22.29 5.61
N GLN A 47 -19.74 23.18 6.05
CA GLN A 47 -19.74 24.56 5.59
C GLN A 47 -19.26 24.58 4.13
N ILE A 48 -20.21 24.57 3.20
CA ILE A 48 -19.93 24.84 1.80
C ILE A 48 -19.73 26.34 1.68
N VAL A 49 -18.47 26.77 1.58
CA VAL A 49 -18.14 28.14 1.18
C VAL A 49 -18.50 28.27 -0.29
N THR A 50 -19.68 28.80 -0.60
CA THR A 50 -20.00 29.22 -1.97
C THR A 50 -19.21 30.49 -2.28
N PRO A 51 -18.32 30.51 -3.29
CA PRO A 51 -17.77 31.77 -3.76
C PRO A 51 -18.92 32.61 -4.34
N LEU A 52 -19.10 33.81 -3.78
CA LEU A 52 -19.99 34.82 -4.32
C LEU A 52 -19.50 35.16 -5.74
N VAL A 53 -20.24 34.73 -6.76
CA VAL A 53 -19.97 35.08 -8.16
C VAL A 53 -20.28 36.56 -8.32
N SER A 54 -19.24 37.41 -8.35
CA SER A 54 -19.39 38.79 -8.78
C SER A 54 -19.44 38.80 -10.31
N THR A 55 -20.63 38.98 -10.86
CA THR A 55 -20.87 39.06 -12.29
C THR A 55 -20.43 40.42 -12.84
N THR A 56 -19.38 40.44 -13.64
CA THR A 56 -19.19 41.49 -14.66
C THR A 56 -19.09 40.85 -16.03
N PHE A 57 -20.11 41.08 -16.85
CA PHE A 57 -20.17 40.68 -18.25
C PHE A 57 -19.18 41.51 -19.09
N LEU A 58 -18.36 40.84 -19.89
CA LEU A 58 -18.03 41.30 -21.24
C LEU A 58 -18.20 40.13 -22.21
N THR A 59 -19.27 40.20 -23.01
CA THR A 59 -19.57 39.29 -24.11
C THR A 59 -18.75 39.65 -25.35
N HIS A 60 -17.96 38.71 -25.88
CA HIS A 60 -17.85 38.39 -27.32
C HIS A 60 -17.27 36.97 -27.46
N ALA A 61 -18.13 35.96 -27.49
CA ALA A 61 -17.75 34.66 -28.03
C ALA A 61 -17.69 34.77 -29.56
N MET A 62 -16.49 34.77 -30.16
CA MET A 62 -16.29 34.38 -31.56
C MET A 62 -14.81 34.11 -31.87
N SER A 63 -14.43 32.83 -31.77
CA SER A 63 -13.49 32.11 -32.65
C SER A 63 -13.05 30.81 -31.95
N GLY A 64 -13.91 29.78 -31.99
CA GLY A 64 -13.57 28.36 -32.22
C GLY A 64 -12.44 27.64 -31.46
N ALA A 65 -11.73 28.25 -30.53
CA ALA A 65 -10.71 27.60 -29.72
C ALA A 65 -10.68 28.29 -28.35
N THR A 66 -11.40 27.71 -27.39
CA THR A 66 -11.22 28.09 -25.98
C THR A 66 -9.77 27.85 -25.64
N THR A 67 -9.07 28.89 -25.19
CA THR A 67 -7.73 28.73 -24.63
C THR A 67 -7.87 27.99 -23.31
N GLU A 68 -7.26 26.81 -23.22
CA GLU A 68 -7.28 26.00 -22.01
C GLU A 68 -5.98 25.25 -21.80
N VAL A 69 -5.71 24.88 -20.56
CA VAL A 69 -4.58 24.04 -20.18
C VAL A 69 -4.97 22.58 -20.39
N ARG A 70 -4.08 21.80 -21.01
CA ARG A 70 -4.24 20.36 -21.22
C ARG A 70 -2.96 19.60 -20.88
N SER A 71 -3.11 18.31 -20.62
CA SER A 71 -2.01 17.36 -20.58
C SER A 71 -2.37 16.09 -21.34
N THR A 72 -1.36 15.36 -21.78
CA THR A 72 -1.49 13.98 -22.25
C THR A 72 -1.48 12.99 -21.09
N GLN A 73 -1.05 13.42 -19.90
CA GLN A 73 -1.06 12.67 -18.64
C GLN A 73 -2.43 12.81 -17.96
N LYS A 74 -2.73 11.91 -17.01
CA LYS A 74 -3.92 12.01 -16.17
C LYS A 74 -3.81 13.23 -15.26
N ASN A 75 -4.94 13.85 -14.97
CA ASN A 75 -5.04 14.97 -14.02
C ASN A 75 -5.19 14.52 -12.55
N SER A 76 -5.07 13.22 -12.28
CA SER A 76 -5.04 12.62 -10.95
C SER A 76 -3.97 11.54 -10.93
N MET A 77 -3.08 11.60 -9.95
CA MET A 77 -1.95 10.68 -9.81
C MET A 77 -1.76 10.28 -8.34
N GLU A 78 -1.19 9.09 -8.14
CA GLU A 78 -0.79 8.56 -6.84
C GLU A 78 0.71 8.29 -6.90
N ILE A 79 1.46 8.80 -5.92
CA ILE A 79 2.93 8.69 -5.84
C ILE A 79 3.36 8.39 -4.40
N GLU A 80 4.57 7.86 -4.23
CA GLU A 80 5.15 7.67 -2.91
C GLU A 80 5.92 8.91 -2.42
N VAL A 81 6.03 9.07 -1.09
CA VAL A 81 6.89 10.11 -0.49
C VAL A 81 8.32 9.98 -1.02
N GLY A 82 8.87 11.10 -1.51
CA GLY A 82 10.21 11.16 -2.09
C GLY A 82 10.31 10.66 -3.54
N GLU A 83 9.22 10.20 -4.17
CA GLU A 83 9.22 9.79 -5.57
C GLU A 83 9.44 10.99 -6.51
N ASP A 84 10.27 10.78 -7.55
CA ASP A 84 10.51 11.77 -8.58
C ASP A 84 9.24 12.01 -9.41
N PHE A 85 8.65 13.18 -9.25
CA PHE A 85 7.48 13.63 -9.97
C PHE A 85 7.85 14.43 -11.23
N ASN A 86 7.19 14.13 -12.35
CA ASN A 86 7.29 14.90 -13.58
C ASN A 86 5.95 14.99 -14.31
N TYR A 87 5.43 16.21 -14.42
CA TYR A 87 4.16 16.49 -15.09
C TYR A 87 4.30 17.59 -16.12
N ASN A 88 3.94 17.28 -17.36
CA ASN A 88 3.97 18.20 -18.48
C ASN A 88 2.56 18.61 -18.87
N PHE A 89 2.39 19.88 -19.22
CA PHE A 89 1.13 20.40 -19.72
C PHE A 89 1.38 21.46 -20.79
N TYR A 90 0.36 21.73 -21.59
CA TYR A 90 0.40 22.66 -22.71
C TYR A 90 -0.90 23.43 -22.84
N ILE A 91 -0.84 24.56 -23.52
CA ILE A 91 -2.01 25.36 -23.87
C ILE A 91 -2.58 24.86 -25.19
N GLN A 92 -3.86 24.49 -25.18
CA GLN A 92 -4.62 24.35 -26.41
C GLN A 92 -5.30 25.67 -26.76
N GLY A 93 -5.30 26.03 -28.04
CA GLY A 93 -5.87 27.29 -28.52
C GLY A 93 -4.83 28.41 -28.62
N LYS A 94 -5.25 29.65 -28.33
CA LYS A 94 -4.35 30.82 -28.37
C LYS A 94 -3.50 30.88 -27.10
N SER A 95 -2.23 31.23 -27.21
CA SER A 95 -1.37 31.40 -26.04
C SER A 95 -1.86 32.55 -25.15
N PRO A 96 -1.97 32.35 -23.81
CA PRO A 96 -2.17 33.44 -22.87
C PRO A 96 -0.91 34.33 -22.80
N THR A 97 -1.00 35.46 -22.10
CA THR A 97 0.15 36.33 -21.80
C THR A 97 1.12 35.63 -20.84
N SER A 98 0.60 34.95 -19.80
CA SER A 98 1.38 34.14 -18.88
C SER A 98 0.61 32.87 -18.48
N ILE A 99 1.35 31.91 -17.93
CA ILE A 99 0.79 30.75 -17.22
C ILE A 99 1.10 30.95 -15.75
N GLU A 100 0.13 30.66 -14.90
CA GLU A 100 0.29 30.63 -13.46
C GLU A 100 0.05 29.21 -12.93
N VAL A 101 0.77 28.88 -11.86
CA VAL A 101 0.62 27.64 -11.09
C VAL A 101 0.56 28.05 -9.64
N SER A 102 -0.53 27.69 -8.97
CA SER A 102 -0.82 27.99 -7.57
C SER A 102 -0.99 26.72 -6.75
N GLN A 103 -0.82 26.85 -5.42
CA GLN A 103 -0.84 25.72 -4.48
C GLN A 103 0.21 24.65 -4.77
N LEU A 104 1.40 25.07 -5.24
CA LEU A 104 2.51 24.15 -5.50
C LEU A 104 3.07 23.62 -4.17
N PRO A 105 3.04 22.29 -3.92
CA PRO A 105 3.61 21.68 -2.72
C PRO A 105 5.11 21.96 -2.57
N ALA A 106 5.60 21.95 -1.33
CA ALA A 106 7.03 22.04 -1.06
C ALA A 106 7.78 20.88 -1.71
N GLY A 107 8.93 21.17 -2.31
CA GLY A 107 9.76 20.20 -3.04
C GLY A 107 9.47 20.12 -4.53
N LEU A 108 8.31 20.59 -5.00
CA LEU A 108 8.03 20.76 -6.41
C LEU A 108 8.50 22.12 -6.95
N SER A 109 8.96 22.12 -8.19
CA SER A 109 9.39 23.29 -8.97
C SER A 109 8.65 23.35 -10.30
N LYS A 110 8.50 24.55 -10.86
CA LYS A 110 7.81 24.78 -12.14
C LYS A 110 8.72 25.43 -13.16
N THR A 111 8.66 24.96 -14.40
CA THR A 111 9.28 25.60 -15.56
C THR A 111 8.18 25.98 -16.54
N LEU A 112 8.04 27.27 -16.85
CA LEU A 112 6.89 27.79 -17.61
C LEU A 112 7.32 28.51 -18.89
N SER A 113 6.49 28.38 -19.92
CA SER A 113 6.48 29.20 -21.12
C SER A 113 5.06 29.66 -21.42
N THR A 114 4.85 30.48 -22.45
CA THR A 114 3.50 30.93 -22.86
C THR A 114 2.68 29.85 -23.56
N ARG A 115 3.25 28.67 -23.86
CA ARG A 115 2.56 27.56 -24.53
C ARG A 115 2.57 26.24 -23.77
N SER A 116 3.44 26.08 -22.79
CA SER A 116 3.61 24.85 -22.04
C SER A 116 4.34 25.09 -20.74
N GLY A 117 4.28 24.09 -19.86
CA GLY A 117 5.10 24.05 -18.68
C GLY A 117 5.31 22.63 -18.19
N SER A 118 6.24 22.51 -17.25
CA SER A 118 6.48 21.28 -16.50
C SER A 118 6.51 21.58 -15.01
N ILE A 119 6.03 20.62 -14.22
CA ILE A 119 6.17 20.57 -12.77
C ILE A 119 7.01 19.36 -12.44
N THR A 120 8.10 19.55 -11.71
CA THR A 120 9.08 18.51 -11.39
C THR A 120 9.57 18.61 -9.96
N GLY A 121 9.98 17.50 -9.35
CA GLY A 121 10.59 17.46 -8.01
C GLY A 121 10.10 16.26 -7.22
N SER A 122 10.24 16.30 -5.89
CA SER A 122 9.72 15.29 -4.97
C SER A 122 8.87 15.95 -3.88
N ILE A 123 7.97 15.20 -3.26
CA ILE A 123 7.18 15.66 -2.11
C ILE A 123 7.55 14.79 -0.90
N GLU A 124 8.01 15.43 0.18
CA GLU A 124 8.50 14.75 1.39
C GLU A 124 7.42 14.54 2.46
N GLN A 125 6.21 15.04 2.23
CA GLN A 125 5.09 14.91 3.16
C GLN A 125 3.95 14.11 2.52
N PRO A 126 3.37 13.13 3.23
CA PRO A 126 2.18 12.44 2.73
C PRO A 126 0.97 13.36 2.77
N GLY A 127 0.01 13.10 1.89
CA GLY A 127 -1.26 13.83 1.84
C GLY A 127 -1.77 14.04 0.43
N ASP A 128 -2.92 14.69 0.35
CA ASP A 128 -3.56 15.04 -0.91
C ASP A 128 -3.27 16.50 -1.28
N TYR A 129 -2.81 16.71 -2.50
CA TYR A 129 -2.44 18.01 -3.03
C TYR A 129 -3.26 18.32 -4.28
N LEU A 130 -3.74 19.56 -4.36
CA LEU A 130 -4.51 20.06 -5.49
C LEU A 130 -3.79 21.27 -6.10
N ILE A 131 -3.14 21.05 -7.24
CA ILE A 131 -2.44 22.12 -7.96
C ILE A 131 -3.38 22.74 -8.96
N SER A 132 -3.47 24.07 -8.96
CA SER A 132 -4.29 24.84 -9.91
C SER A 132 -3.41 25.52 -10.95
N ILE A 133 -3.67 25.21 -12.23
CA ILE A 133 -2.94 25.75 -13.39
C ILE A 133 -3.90 26.54 -14.27
N TYR A 134 -3.55 27.78 -14.59
CA TYR A 134 -4.39 28.62 -15.46
C TYR A 134 -3.54 29.64 -16.23
N GLY A 135 -4.03 30.05 -17.40
CA GLY A 135 -3.43 31.13 -18.18
C GLY A 135 -4.06 32.47 -17.83
N TYR A 136 -3.24 33.53 -17.84
CA TYR A 136 -3.71 34.92 -17.73
C TYR A 136 -3.46 35.66 -19.04
N ASN A 137 -4.48 36.37 -19.52
CA ASN A 137 -4.41 37.21 -20.70
C ASN A 137 -4.59 38.68 -20.31
N SER A 138 -3.50 39.44 -20.39
CA SER A 138 -3.48 40.86 -20.04
C SER A 138 -4.24 41.75 -21.03
N ILE A 139 -4.42 41.32 -22.29
CA ILE A 139 -5.11 42.11 -23.32
C ILE A 139 -6.60 42.21 -22.99
N TRP A 140 -7.18 41.10 -22.52
CA TRP A 140 -8.60 41.00 -22.22
C TRP A 140 -8.90 41.02 -20.71
N ASN A 141 -7.86 41.14 -19.88
CA ASN A 141 -7.92 40.96 -18.43
C ASN A 141 -8.72 39.70 -18.04
N ALA A 142 -8.40 38.58 -18.67
CA ALA A 142 -9.17 37.35 -18.60
C ALA A 142 -8.28 36.15 -18.25
N TYR A 143 -8.89 35.15 -17.59
CA TYR A 143 -8.25 33.90 -17.24
C TYR A 143 -8.80 32.75 -18.09
N THR A 144 -7.98 31.74 -18.34
CA THR A 144 -8.46 30.46 -18.88
C THR A 144 -9.27 29.73 -17.79
N PRO A 145 -10.08 28.72 -18.15
CA PRO A 145 -10.54 27.74 -17.18
C PRO A 145 -9.35 27.17 -16.38
N THR A 146 -9.56 26.94 -15.09
CA THR A 146 -8.55 26.33 -14.21
C THR A 146 -8.45 24.84 -14.50
N PHE A 147 -7.23 24.36 -14.71
CA PHE A 147 -6.92 22.95 -14.74
C PHE A 147 -6.46 22.52 -13.35
N GLU A 148 -7.19 21.57 -12.78
CA GLU A 148 -6.89 20.98 -11.47
C GLU A 148 -6.11 19.68 -11.65
N LEU A 149 -4.94 19.63 -11.00
CA LEU A 149 -4.10 18.47 -10.92
C LEU A 149 -4.10 17.94 -9.48
N SER A 150 -4.68 16.76 -9.29
CA SER A 150 -4.71 16.06 -8.00
C SER A 150 -3.52 15.10 -7.87
N ILE A 151 -2.81 15.17 -6.76
CA ILE A 151 -1.72 14.27 -6.41
C ILE A 151 -2.01 13.71 -5.03
N SER A 152 -2.16 12.40 -4.91
CA SER A 152 -2.20 11.71 -3.63
C SER A 152 -0.82 11.15 -3.33
N VAL A 153 -0.17 11.64 -2.28
CA VAL A 153 1.15 11.18 -1.84
C VAL A 153 0.96 10.21 -0.71
N THR A 154 1.20 8.94 -0.97
CA THR A 154 1.20 7.91 0.07
C THR A 154 2.56 7.88 0.73
N SER A 155 2.61 7.77 2.06
CA SER A 155 3.84 7.37 2.74
C SER A 155 4.37 6.11 2.07
N THR A 156 5.70 6.02 1.87
CA THR A 156 6.38 4.78 1.49
C THR A 156 5.72 3.67 2.30
N LYS A 157 5.11 2.69 1.62
CA LYS A 157 4.46 1.55 2.27
C LYS A 157 5.35 1.14 3.43
N ALA A 158 4.83 1.26 4.67
CA ALA A 158 5.59 0.99 5.90
C ALA A 158 6.49 -0.21 5.64
N ASP A 159 7.80 -0.07 5.88
CA ASP A 159 8.77 -1.14 5.62
C ASP A 159 8.11 -2.43 6.09
N PRO A 160 7.79 -3.39 5.20
CA PRO A 160 6.91 -4.51 5.55
C PRO A 160 7.42 -5.22 6.80
N LEU A 161 8.74 -5.19 7.02
CA LEU A 161 9.37 -5.71 8.23
C LEU A 161 9.00 -4.95 9.51
N THR A 162 8.84 -3.63 9.49
CA THR A 162 8.38 -2.85 10.66
C THR A 162 6.92 -3.12 11.02
N SER A 163 6.11 -3.61 10.09
CA SER A 163 4.77 -4.14 10.39
C SER A 163 4.80 -5.56 10.96
N LEU A 164 5.80 -6.36 10.60
CA LEU A 164 5.97 -7.74 11.08
C LEU A 164 6.69 -7.82 12.43
N PHE A 165 7.62 -6.92 12.69
CA PHE A 165 8.42 -6.87 13.90
C PHE A 165 8.20 -5.52 14.58
N PRO A 166 7.61 -5.49 15.78
CA PRO A 166 7.52 -4.27 16.57
C PRO A 166 8.90 -3.65 16.76
N ASN A 167 9.00 -2.32 16.89
CA ASN A 167 10.25 -1.56 16.84
C ASN A 167 11.35 -2.03 17.83
N ASP A 168 11.01 -2.75 18.89
CA ASP A 168 11.94 -3.29 19.89
C ASP A 168 12.48 -4.70 19.54
N GLN A 169 11.99 -5.32 18.47
CA GLN A 169 12.35 -6.67 18.07
C GLN A 169 13.28 -6.75 16.87
N LEU A 170 13.58 -5.64 16.18
CA LEU A 170 14.32 -5.65 14.92
C LEU A 170 15.44 -4.59 14.92
N THR A 171 16.66 -5.02 14.57
CA THR A 171 17.80 -4.13 14.36
C THR A 171 18.34 -4.33 12.96
N SER A 172 18.53 -3.24 12.19
CA SER A 172 19.18 -3.31 10.89
C SER A 172 20.69 -3.53 11.04
N LEU A 173 21.23 -4.52 10.34
CA LEU A 173 22.67 -4.80 10.25
C LEU A 173 23.31 -4.19 8.98
N GLY A 174 22.51 -3.56 8.11
CA GLY A 174 22.93 -3.04 6.82
C GLY A 174 22.86 -4.09 5.69
N SER A 175 22.97 -3.65 4.44
CA SER A 175 22.94 -4.53 3.25
C SER A 175 21.75 -5.50 3.20
N SER A 176 20.56 -5.04 3.61
CA SER A 176 19.34 -5.86 3.66
C SER A 176 19.37 -7.03 4.67
N TRP A 177 20.32 -7.01 5.61
CA TRP A 177 20.36 -7.92 6.75
C TRP A 177 19.77 -7.27 7.99
N TYR A 178 19.03 -8.08 8.75
CA TYR A 178 18.36 -7.68 9.98
C TYR A 178 18.64 -8.72 11.07
N SER A 179 18.63 -8.26 12.32
CA SER A 179 18.71 -9.11 13.50
C SER A 179 17.42 -8.96 14.31
N SER A 180 16.70 -10.06 14.49
CA SER A 180 15.56 -10.14 15.39
C SER A 180 15.98 -10.64 16.76
N SER A 181 15.40 -10.07 17.82
CA SER A 181 15.68 -10.45 19.21
C SER A 181 15.36 -11.92 19.53
N TRP A 182 14.46 -12.55 18.77
CA TRP A 182 14.05 -13.94 18.98
C TRP A 182 14.26 -14.84 17.76
N LEU A 183 14.03 -14.32 16.54
CA LEU A 183 14.17 -15.13 15.31
C LEU A 183 15.63 -15.26 14.88
N GLY A 184 16.48 -14.32 15.28
CA GLY A 184 17.89 -14.25 14.88
C GLY A 184 18.11 -13.44 13.60
N GLU A 185 19.23 -13.70 12.92
CA GLU A 185 19.63 -12.96 11.72
C GLU A 185 18.95 -13.49 10.46
N PHE A 186 18.42 -12.60 9.65
CA PHE A 186 17.86 -12.93 8.35
C PHE A 186 18.09 -11.81 7.34
N TYR A 187 18.09 -12.20 6.07
CA TYR A 187 18.12 -11.29 4.94
C TYR A 187 16.68 -11.03 4.46
N SER A 188 16.38 -9.78 4.11
CA SER A 188 15.13 -9.42 3.45
C SER A 188 15.34 -8.24 2.51
N ASN A 189 14.78 -8.34 1.31
CA ASN A 189 14.79 -7.25 0.33
C ASN A 189 13.64 -6.24 0.55
N ASN A 190 12.96 -6.33 1.70
CA ASN A 190 11.80 -5.49 2.08
C ASN A 190 10.66 -5.55 1.07
N GLN A 191 10.56 -6.65 0.31
CA GLN A 191 9.50 -6.86 -0.67
C GLN A 191 8.77 -8.17 -0.33
N ASN A 192 7.44 -8.09 -0.24
CA ASN A 192 6.53 -9.23 -0.17
C ASN A 192 6.76 -10.21 1.00
N ASN A 193 7.30 -9.74 2.14
CA ASN A 193 7.49 -10.50 3.39
C ASN A 193 8.29 -11.81 3.29
N TRP A 194 8.98 -12.05 2.17
CA TRP A 194 9.91 -13.15 2.06
C TRP A 194 11.21 -12.80 2.77
N ILE A 195 11.68 -13.72 3.60
CA ILE A 195 12.96 -13.61 4.28
C ILE A 195 13.81 -14.84 4.00
N TYR A 196 15.12 -14.65 3.98
CA TYR A 196 16.09 -15.73 3.98
C TYR A 196 16.75 -15.82 5.36
N HIS A 197 16.48 -16.89 6.09
CA HIS A 197 17.07 -17.15 7.40
C HIS A 197 18.01 -18.36 7.29
N LYS A 198 19.24 -18.27 7.84
CA LYS A 198 20.29 -19.28 7.63
C LYS A 198 19.86 -20.72 7.96
N ARG A 199 18.99 -20.91 8.97
CA ARG A 199 18.49 -22.24 9.38
C ARG A 199 17.16 -22.64 8.73
N LEU A 200 16.44 -21.69 8.12
CA LEU A 200 15.10 -21.92 7.55
C LEU A 200 15.08 -21.72 6.02
N GLY A 201 16.17 -21.27 5.41
CA GLY A 201 16.17 -20.87 4.00
C GLY A 201 15.17 -19.74 3.74
N TRP A 202 14.60 -19.76 2.53
CA TRP A 202 13.53 -18.85 2.13
C TRP A 202 12.19 -19.26 2.75
N VAL A 203 11.59 -18.33 3.48
CA VAL A 203 10.25 -18.49 4.06
C VAL A 203 9.47 -17.19 3.93
N TYR A 204 8.16 -17.29 3.82
CA TYR A 204 7.27 -16.14 3.85
C TYR A 204 6.77 -15.91 5.28
N LEU A 205 6.87 -14.68 5.76
CA LEU A 205 6.42 -14.29 7.09
C LEU A 205 5.13 -13.48 7.05
N TYR A 206 4.25 -13.76 8.00
CA TYR A 206 3.06 -12.96 8.24
C TYR A 206 2.78 -12.84 9.73
N SER A 207 2.39 -11.65 10.16
CA SER A 207 1.93 -11.36 11.52
C SER A 207 0.97 -10.17 11.46
N GLU A 208 -0.06 -10.18 12.29
CA GLU A 208 -1.00 -9.06 12.43
C GLU A 208 -0.56 -8.04 13.50
N GLU A 209 0.06 -8.50 14.59
CA GLU A 209 0.46 -7.66 15.73
C GLU A 209 1.93 -7.84 16.16
N GLY A 210 2.74 -8.58 15.41
CA GLY A 210 4.13 -8.87 15.77
C GLY A 210 4.29 -9.71 17.06
N LYS A 211 3.23 -10.43 17.45
CA LYS A 211 3.22 -11.35 18.60
C LYS A 211 3.20 -12.79 18.13
N ASP A 212 2.26 -13.09 17.23
CA ASP A 212 2.06 -14.41 16.65
C ASP A 212 2.42 -14.39 15.17
N TYR A 213 3.18 -15.38 14.73
CA TYR A 213 3.76 -15.43 13.40
C TYR A 213 3.31 -16.68 12.65
N TRP A 214 2.97 -16.46 11.40
CA TRP A 214 2.71 -17.47 10.39
C TRP A 214 3.90 -17.52 9.45
N VAL A 215 4.56 -18.66 9.42
CA VAL A 215 5.71 -18.95 8.56
C VAL A 215 5.26 -19.93 7.50
N PHE A 216 5.27 -19.50 6.25
CA PHE A 216 5.04 -20.42 5.14
C PHE A 216 6.37 -20.94 4.61
N ASP A 217 6.45 -22.26 4.54
CA ASP A 217 7.53 -23.03 3.99
C ASP A 217 7.02 -23.85 2.80
N GLU A 218 7.76 -23.89 1.69
CA GLU A 218 7.30 -24.61 0.49
C GLU A 218 7.15 -26.13 0.72
N ASN A 219 7.94 -26.71 1.62
CA ASN A 219 7.92 -28.15 1.90
C ASN A 219 7.03 -28.50 3.09
N LEU A 220 6.96 -27.63 4.11
CA LEU A 220 6.24 -27.88 5.36
C LEU A 220 4.86 -27.21 5.44
N GLY A 221 4.55 -26.30 4.51
CA GLY A 221 3.33 -25.51 4.49
C GLY A 221 3.32 -24.40 5.54
N TRP A 222 2.14 -24.08 6.07
CA TRP A 222 1.99 -23.05 7.10
C TRP A 222 2.34 -23.58 8.50
N LEU A 223 3.25 -22.86 9.14
CA LEU A 223 3.71 -23.10 10.50
C LEU A 223 3.36 -21.90 11.38
N PHE A 224 2.99 -22.18 12.62
CA PHE A 224 2.78 -21.15 13.64
C PHE A 224 3.97 -21.08 14.60
N VAL A 225 4.39 -19.88 14.95
CA VAL A 225 5.47 -19.63 15.92
C VAL A 225 5.27 -18.28 16.62
N ASN A 226 5.84 -18.11 17.80
CA ASN A 226 6.03 -16.81 18.43
C ASN A 226 7.33 -16.76 19.23
N ALA A 227 7.72 -15.57 19.67
CA ALA A 227 8.96 -15.34 20.40
C ALA A 227 9.10 -16.18 21.69
N SER A 228 7.99 -16.55 22.34
CA SER A 228 8.01 -17.31 23.60
C SER A 228 8.15 -18.83 23.41
N ILE A 229 7.84 -19.34 22.21
CA ILE A 229 7.87 -20.78 21.90
C ILE A 229 8.96 -21.17 20.91
N TYR A 230 9.58 -20.21 20.21
CA TYR A 230 10.73 -20.48 19.36
C TYR A 230 11.84 -21.20 20.17
N PRO A 231 12.47 -22.27 19.65
CA PRO A 231 12.47 -22.74 18.26
C PRO A 231 11.45 -23.84 17.93
N PHE A 232 10.32 -23.93 18.65
CA PHE A 232 9.21 -24.83 18.31
C PHE A 232 8.21 -24.17 17.35
N PHE A 233 7.78 -24.93 16.35
CA PHE A 233 6.83 -24.53 15.32
C PHE A 233 5.65 -25.49 15.32
N TYR A 234 4.42 -24.99 15.29
CA TYR A 234 3.25 -25.85 15.15
C TYR A 234 2.88 -25.99 13.67
N SER A 235 2.85 -27.23 13.16
CA SER A 235 2.42 -27.54 11.81
C SER A 235 0.94 -27.95 11.80
N PHE A 236 0.12 -27.20 11.07
CA PHE A 236 -1.31 -27.51 10.92
C PHE A 236 -1.53 -28.75 10.05
N GLU A 237 -0.73 -28.88 8.98
CA GLU A 237 -0.74 -30.05 8.08
C GLU A 237 -0.49 -31.36 8.85
N LYS A 238 0.46 -31.36 9.78
CA LYS A 238 0.79 -32.52 10.63
C LYS A 238 -0.02 -32.58 11.92
N SER A 239 -0.77 -31.53 12.23
CA SER A 239 -1.46 -31.33 13.52
C SER A 239 -0.52 -31.54 14.73
N ASN A 240 0.74 -31.12 14.63
CA ASN A 240 1.74 -31.39 15.65
C ASN A 240 2.90 -30.38 15.68
N TRP A 241 3.69 -30.42 16.76
CA TRP A 241 4.88 -29.59 16.95
C TRP A 241 6.11 -30.16 16.24
N LEU A 242 6.87 -29.25 15.64
CA LEU A 242 8.18 -29.44 15.05
C LEU A 242 9.20 -28.63 15.85
N TYR A 243 10.38 -29.19 16.11
CA TYR A 243 11.47 -28.48 16.79
C TYR A 243 12.62 -28.20 15.83
N LEU A 244 13.00 -26.93 15.65
CA LEU A 244 14.11 -26.54 14.78
C LEU A 244 15.46 -26.69 15.49
N PHE A 245 16.37 -27.49 14.95
CA PHE A 245 17.69 -27.70 15.55
C PHE A 245 18.55 -26.42 15.54
N PRO A 246 19.29 -26.13 16.64
CA PRO A 246 20.04 -24.88 16.82
C PRO A 246 21.31 -24.74 15.97
N GLU A 247 21.91 -25.84 15.51
CA GLU A 247 23.27 -25.84 14.94
C GLU A 247 23.38 -26.55 13.58
N THR A 248 22.46 -26.25 12.66
CA THR A 248 22.55 -26.74 11.28
C THR A 248 22.53 -25.57 10.31
N THR A 249 23.38 -25.62 9.28
CA THR A 249 23.26 -24.73 8.11
C THR A 249 22.05 -25.07 7.26
N ASP A 250 21.46 -26.25 7.45
CA ASP A 250 20.31 -26.73 6.71
C ASP A 250 19.04 -26.75 7.58
N LYS A 251 17.88 -26.74 6.91
CA LYS A 251 16.57 -26.82 7.56
C LYS A 251 16.36 -28.22 8.13
N HIS A 252 16.53 -28.33 9.44
CA HIS A 252 16.43 -29.59 10.17
C HIS A 252 15.41 -29.46 11.32
N PHE A 253 14.31 -30.20 11.20
CA PHE A 253 13.28 -30.29 12.21
C PHE A 253 13.21 -31.68 12.86
N TRP A 254 12.90 -31.73 14.15
CA TRP A 254 12.41 -32.95 14.80
C TRP A 254 10.89 -32.96 14.78
N ASP A 255 10.28 -34.02 14.23
CA ASP A 255 8.83 -34.22 14.21
C ASP A 255 8.40 -35.13 15.35
N TYR A 256 7.65 -34.58 16.31
CA TYR A 256 7.17 -35.33 17.46
C TYR A 256 6.07 -36.36 17.13
N SER A 257 5.51 -36.35 15.92
CA SER A 257 4.39 -37.22 15.54
C SER A 257 4.90 -38.57 15.08
N SER A 258 5.96 -38.55 14.27
CA SER A 258 6.67 -39.73 13.78
C SER A 258 7.87 -40.10 14.63
N ASN A 259 8.26 -39.23 15.58
CA ASN A 259 9.46 -39.38 16.41
C ASN A 259 10.73 -39.58 15.55
N SER A 260 10.88 -38.74 14.53
CA SER A 260 11.95 -38.79 13.52
C SER A 260 12.42 -37.40 13.10
N SER A 261 13.61 -37.31 12.50
CA SER A 261 14.10 -36.09 11.86
C SER A 261 13.46 -35.84 10.49
N LEU A 262 13.29 -34.57 10.16
CA LEU A 262 12.94 -34.05 8.84
C LEU A 262 14.09 -33.15 8.38
N GLU A 263 14.81 -33.58 7.36
CA GLU A 263 15.89 -32.84 6.73
C GLU A 263 15.45 -32.42 5.34
N HIS A 264 15.48 -31.11 5.08
CA HIS A 264 15.29 -30.56 3.75
C HIS A 264 16.54 -29.74 3.40
N SER A 265 17.22 -30.12 2.32
CA SER A 265 18.33 -29.34 1.78
C SER A 265 17.83 -27.97 1.33
N LEU A 266 18.55 -26.90 1.70
CA LEU A 266 18.26 -25.52 1.33
C LEU A 266 18.51 -25.23 -0.15
#